data_AF-A0A2I2M7H6-F1
#
_entry.id   AF-A0A2I2M7H6-F1
#
_cell.length_a   1.000
_cell.length_b   1.000
_cell.length_c   1.000
_cell.angle_alpha   90.00
_cell.angle_beta   90.00
_cell.angle_gamma   90.00
#
_symmetry.space_group_name_H-M   'P 1'
#
loop_
_entity.id
_entity.type
_entity.pdbx_description
1 polymer ?
#
loop_
_entity_poly.entity_id
_entity_poly.type
_entity_poly.pdbx_seq_one_letter_code
_entity_poly.pdbx_strand_id
1 'polypeptide(L)'
;MIGNLMRFYVYLYKHITASMIKLPNTIDNIQIIQGFLKETKKRISEGIDITFTRKASSELEEIMLNYNINENDIEYAILNLTPQNYYRGVDPSGGADFNVCAFRTFIGNENIEIYLKYGLEVTGLQILIFSNHTPDFPMNQPFKN
;
A
#
# COMPACT_ATOMS: atom_id res chain seq x y z
N MET A 1 -20.01 27.02 -24.59
CA MET A 1 -18.81 26.32 -25.13
C MET A 1 -17.81 26.21 -23.97
N ILE A 2 -17.63 24.98 -23.48
CA ILE A 2 -16.48 24.40 -22.76
C ILE A 2 -15.67 25.28 -21.80
N GLY A 3 -15.59 24.83 -20.54
CA GLY A 3 -14.33 24.84 -19.79
C GLY A 3 -14.28 25.76 -18.57
N ASN A 4 -14.49 25.19 -17.37
CA ASN A 4 -13.60 25.41 -16.21
C ASN A 4 -14.10 24.85 -14.87
N LEU A 5 -15.10 23.95 -14.83
CA LEU A 5 -15.51 23.32 -13.57
C LEU A 5 -14.72 22.04 -13.20
N MET A 6 -13.57 21.80 -13.84
CA MET A 6 -12.72 20.62 -13.60
C MET A 6 -11.35 20.99 -12.97
N ARG A 7 -11.30 22.10 -12.21
CA ARG A 7 -10.08 22.53 -11.49
C ARG A 7 -10.20 22.55 -9.97
N PHE A 8 -11.36 22.23 -9.40
CA PHE A 8 -11.52 22.15 -7.94
C PHE A 8 -11.16 20.78 -7.34
N TYR A 9 -11.11 19.70 -8.13
CA TYR A 9 -10.76 18.37 -7.64
C TYR A 9 -9.25 18.15 -7.41
N VAL A 10 -8.40 19.00 -8.00
CA VAL A 10 -6.94 18.82 -7.91
C VAL A 10 -6.34 19.55 -6.70
N TYR A 11 -7.10 20.46 -6.04
CA TYR A 11 -6.55 21.29 -4.96
C TYR A 11 -6.65 20.64 -3.56
N LEU A 12 -7.47 19.62 -3.36
CA LEU A 12 -7.46 18.82 -2.13
C LEU A 12 -6.32 17.79 -2.07
N TYR A 13 -5.44 17.77 -3.08
CA TYR A 13 -4.21 16.97 -3.09
C TYR A 13 -3.04 17.66 -2.32
N LYS A 14 -3.27 18.87 -1.80
CA LYS A 14 -2.32 19.64 -0.97
C LYS A 14 -2.94 19.85 0.41
N HIS A 15 -2.25 19.43 1.46
CA HIS A 15 -2.50 19.75 2.89
C HIS A 15 -3.34 18.80 3.75
N ILE A 16 -3.34 17.49 3.44
CA ILE A 16 -3.30 16.51 4.53
C ILE A 16 -2.07 15.64 4.29
N THR A 17 -0.91 16.17 4.68
CA THR A 17 0.15 15.34 5.25
C THR A 17 -0.44 14.69 6.51
N ALA A 18 -1.33 13.71 6.34
CA ALA A 18 -1.70 12.80 7.40
C ALA A 18 -0.38 12.15 7.77
N SER A 19 0.14 12.54 8.94
CA SER A 19 1.25 11.84 9.55
C SER A 19 0.84 10.37 9.60
N MET A 20 1.38 9.54 8.70
CA MET A 20 1.10 8.11 8.71
C MET A 20 1.68 7.58 10.02
N ILE A 21 0.82 7.33 10.98
CA ILE A 21 1.19 6.94 12.33
C ILE A 21 1.83 5.55 12.28
N LYS A 22 2.92 5.38 13.02
CA LYS A 22 3.50 4.08 13.31
C LYS A 22 2.80 3.53 14.54
N LEU A 23 2.04 2.45 14.38
CA LEU A 23 1.41 1.77 15.51
C LEU A 23 2.47 1.08 16.37
N PRO A 24 2.44 1.25 17.71
CA PRO A 24 3.33 0.51 18.61
C PRO A 24 3.00 -0.98 18.62
N ASN A 25 3.98 -1.82 18.97
CA ASN A 25 3.82 -3.27 19.04
C ASN A 25 2.94 -3.67 20.23
N THR A 26 1.62 -3.70 20.01
CA THR A 26 0.62 -4.16 20.97
C THR A 26 -0.29 -5.18 20.29
N ILE A 27 -0.93 -6.04 21.08
CA ILE A 27 -1.88 -7.04 20.58
C ILE A 27 -3.00 -6.37 19.78
N ASP A 28 -3.55 -5.27 20.29
CA ASP A 28 -4.64 -4.54 19.63
C ASP A 28 -4.21 -3.96 18.27
N ASN A 29 -3.01 -3.40 18.19
CA ASN A 29 -2.50 -2.85 16.94
C ASN A 29 -2.15 -3.93 15.91
N ILE A 30 -1.67 -5.10 16.36
CA ILE A 30 -1.48 -6.26 15.48
C ILE A 30 -2.83 -6.69 14.89
N GLN A 31 -3.90 -6.69 15.69
CA GLN A 31 -5.24 -7.04 15.23
C GLN A 31 -5.79 -6.06 14.19
N ILE A 32 -5.51 -4.76 14.31
CA ILE A 32 -5.86 -3.76 13.29
C ILE A 32 -5.23 -4.11 11.95
N ILE A 33 -3.92 -4.37 11.93
CA ILE A 33 -3.21 -4.71 10.68
C ILE A 33 -3.67 -6.07 10.15
N GLN A 34 -3.93 -7.04 11.03
CA GLN A 34 -4.47 -8.34 10.64
C GLN A 34 -5.86 -8.19 9.98
N GLY A 35 -6.72 -7.32 10.51
CA GLY A 35 -8.02 -7.01 9.94
C GLY A 35 -7.91 -6.38 8.55
N PHE A 36 -7.01 -5.40 8.39
CA PHE A 36 -6.70 -4.79 7.10
C PHE A 36 -6.26 -5.84 6.07
N LEU A 37 -5.31 -6.71 6.43
CA LEU A 37 -4.83 -7.78 5.54
C LEU A 37 -5.92 -8.80 5.19
N LYS A 38 -6.79 -9.14 6.16
CA LYS A 38 -7.89 -10.07 5.92
C LYS A 38 -8.89 -9.50 4.92
N GLU A 39 -9.22 -8.21 5.04
CA GLU A 39 -10.10 -7.53 4.09
C GLU A 39 -9.47 -7.45 2.69
N THR A 40 -8.17 -7.15 2.59
CA THR A 40 -7.44 -7.20 1.31
C THR A 40 -7.59 -8.56 0.63
N LYS A 41 -7.28 -9.65 1.35
CA LYS A 41 -7.34 -11.02 0.81
C LYS A 41 -8.76 -11.39 0.39
N LYS A 42 -9.76 -10.99 1.18
CA LYS A 42 -11.17 -11.20 0.86
C LYS A 42 -11.53 -10.52 -0.47
N ARG A 43 -11.23 -9.23 -0.64
CA ARG A 43 -11.60 -8.48 -1.85
C ARG A 43 -10.90 -9.02 -3.11
N ILE A 44 -9.63 -9.44 -3.01
CA ILE A 44 -8.94 -10.12 -4.11
C ILE A 44 -9.64 -11.45 -4.44
N SER A 45 -10.02 -12.25 -3.44
CA SER A 45 -10.75 -13.51 -3.67
C SER A 45 -12.16 -13.33 -4.25
N GLU A 46 -12.76 -12.15 -4.05
CA GLU A 46 -14.04 -11.75 -4.65
C GLU A 46 -13.88 -11.20 -6.07
N GLY A 47 -12.66 -11.21 -6.63
CA GLY A 47 -12.36 -10.79 -7.99
C GLY A 47 -12.27 -9.28 -8.16
N ILE A 48 -12.03 -8.52 -7.08
CA ILE A 48 -11.75 -7.08 -7.24
C ILE A 48 -10.31 -6.89 -7.68
N ASP A 49 -10.13 -6.23 -8.82
CA ASP A 49 -8.84 -6.00 -9.45
C ASP A 49 -7.94 -5.07 -8.61
N ILE A 50 -6.63 -5.32 -8.72
CA ILE A 50 -5.59 -4.43 -8.19
C ILE A 50 -5.33 -3.31 -9.20
N THR A 51 -5.57 -2.06 -8.81
CA THR A 51 -5.38 -0.90 -9.69
C THR A 51 -4.14 -0.11 -9.32
N PHE A 52 -3.15 -0.05 -10.22
CA PHE A 52 -1.93 0.72 -9.97
C PHE A 52 -2.14 2.22 -10.24
N THR A 53 -1.52 3.07 -9.42
CA THR A 53 -1.40 4.49 -9.76
C THR A 53 -0.41 4.66 -10.91
N ARG A 54 -0.54 5.72 -11.71
CA ARG A 54 0.43 6.03 -12.77
C ARG A 54 1.89 6.04 -12.26
N LYS A 55 2.13 6.55 -11.05
CA LYS A 55 3.47 6.57 -10.44
C LYS A 55 3.96 5.15 -10.15
N ALA A 56 3.12 4.30 -9.54
CA ALA A 56 3.49 2.93 -9.24
C ALA A 56 3.65 2.06 -10.49
N SER A 57 2.84 2.28 -11.54
CA SER A 57 3.04 1.62 -12.83
C SER A 57 4.42 1.96 -13.40
N SER A 58 4.79 3.25 -13.44
CA SER A 58 6.12 3.66 -13.94
C SER A 58 7.28 3.11 -13.11
N GLU A 59 7.14 3.05 -11.78
CA GLU A 59 8.16 2.44 -10.91
C GLU A 59 8.25 0.92 -11.09
N LEU A 60 7.11 0.23 -11.28
CA LEU A 60 7.10 -1.19 -11.56
C LEU A 60 7.77 -1.47 -12.92
N GLU A 61 7.42 -0.71 -13.96
CA GLU A 61 8.06 -0.78 -15.28
C GLU A 61 9.58 -0.63 -15.18
N GLU A 62 10.08 0.33 -14.41
CA GLU A 62 11.52 0.53 -14.21
C GLU A 62 12.22 -0.70 -13.59
N ILE A 63 11.56 -1.37 -12.65
CA ILE A 63 12.13 -2.55 -11.99
C ILE A 63 12.02 -3.78 -12.89
N MET A 64 10.92 -3.91 -13.65
CA MET A 64 10.76 -4.96 -14.67
C MET A 64 11.83 -4.89 -15.77
N LEU A 65 12.42 -3.72 -16.02
CA LEU A 65 13.55 -3.59 -16.96
C LEU A 65 14.84 -4.23 -16.44
N ASN A 66 15.01 -4.29 -15.12
CA ASN A 66 16.25 -4.73 -14.48
C ASN A 66 16.15 -6.13 -13.86
N TYR A 67 14.93 -6.60 -13.61
CA TYR A 67 14.64 -7.83 -12.89
C TYR A 67 13.48 -8.59 -13.53
N ASN A 68 13.50 -9.92 -13.40
CA ASN A 68 12.42 -10.76 -13.92
C ASN A 68 11.22 -10.77 -12.95
N ILE A 69 10.51 -9.65 -12.88
CA ILE A 69 9.28 -9.47 -12.09
C ILE A 69 8.12 -9.03 -12.98
N ASN A 70 6.89 -9.19 -12.49
CA ASN A 70 5.67 -8.67 -13.11
C ASN A 70 4.60 -8.36 -12.05
N GLU A 71 3.42 -7.94 -12.50
CA GLU A 71 2.28 -7.59 -11.62
C GLU A 71 1.82 -8.76 -10.74
N ASN A 72 1.91 -10.01 -11.20
CA ASN A 72 1.54 -11.18 -10.40
C ASN A 72 2.48 -11.38 -9.21
N ASP A 73 3.75 -10.99 -9.33
CA ASP A 73 4.69 -11.05 -8.20
C ASP A 73 4.28 -10.05 -7.10
N ILE A 74 3.73 -8.90 -7.48
CA ILE A 74 3.21 -7.90 -6.55
C ILE A 74 1.94 -8.41 -5.86
N GLU A 75 1.01 -8.95 -6.64
CA GLU A 75 -0.22 -9.55 -6.09
C GLU A 75 0.10 -10.70 -5.13
N TYR A 76 1.00 -11.61 -5.53
CA TYR A 76 1.48 -12.70 -4.69
C TYR A 76 2.09 -12.17 -3.40
N ALA A 77 2.92 -11.11 -3.45
CA ALA A 77 3.49 -10.51 -2.27
C ALA A 77 2.42 -9.90 -1.34
N ILE A 78 1.40 -9.23 -1.90
CA ILE A 78 0.24 -8.71 -1.14
C ILE A 78 -0.48 -9.83 -0.40
N LEU A 79 -0.78 -10.94 -1.10
CA LEU A 79 -1.50 -12.08 -0.54
C LEU A 79 -0.72 -12.78 0.58
N ASN A 80 0.61 -12.72 0.55
CA ASN A 80 1.50 -13.32 1.54
C ASN A 80 1.90 -12.37 2.68
N LEU A 81 1.43 -11.12 2.69
CA LEU A 81 1.68 -10.21 3.81
C LEU A 81 1.11 -10.75 5.12
N THR A 82 1.87 -10.48 6.18
CA THR A 82 1.55 -10.71 7.59
C THR A 82 1.69 -9.40 8.38
N PRO A 83 1.17 -9.31 9.62
CA PRO A 83 1.40 -8.13 10.45
C PRO A 83 2.90 -7.81 10.66
N GLN A 84 3.79 -8.79 10.62
CA GLN A 84 5.23 -8.55 10.76
C GLN A 84 5.83 -7.76 9.58
N ASN A 85 5.16 -7.77 8.42
CA ASN A 85 5.55 -6.96 7.29
C ASN A 85 5.21 -5.49 7.48
N TYR A 86 4.36 -5.14 8.46
CA TYR A 86 3.96 -3.77 8.75
C TYR A 86 5.16 -2.86 8.96
N TYR A 87 5.08 -1.67 8.37
CA TYR A 87 6.05 -0.61 8.54
C TYR A 87 5.41 0.66 9.13
N ARG A 88 4.36 1.19 8.51
CA ARG A 88 3.62 2.38 8.98
C ARG A 88 2.21 2.45 8.38
N GLY A 89 1.30 3.17 9.02
CA GLY A 89 -0.06 3.37 8.52
C GLY A 89 -1.13 2.67 9.35
N VAL A 90 -2.35 2.80 8.81
CA VAL A 90 -3.69 2.81 9.42
C VAL A 90 -3.81 3.72 10.65
N ASP A 91 -4.53 4.82 10.44
CA ASP A 91 -5.02 5.67 11.52
C ASP A 91 -6.20 4.96 12.22
N PRO A 92 -6.10 4.63 13.51
CA PRO A 92 -7.17 3.97 14.25
C PRO A 92 -8.40 4.87 14.44
N SER A 93 -8.32 6.17 14.13
CA SER A 93 -9.43 7.12 14.30
C SER A 93 -10.56 6.94 13.29
N GLY A 94 -10.34 6.18 12.20
CA GLY A 94 -11.36 5.89 11.18
C GLY A 94 -11.86 7.11 10.39
N GLY A 95 -11.16 8.24 10.47
CA GLY A 95 -11.61 9.53 9.92
C GLY A 95 -11.33 9.78 8.44
N ALA A 96 -10.92 8.77 7.66
CA ALA A 96 -10.54 8.93 6.25
C ALA A 96 -11.39 8.04 5.32
N ASP A 97 -11.64 8.52 4.10
CA ASP A 97 -12.34 7.79 3.03
C ASP A 97 -11.53 6.58 2.50
N PHE A 98 -10.28 6.43 2.97
CA PHE A 98 -9.37 5.35 2.62
C PHE A 98 -8.55 4.89 3.85
N ASN A 99 -8.42 3.58 4.04
CA ASN A 99 -7.44 3.02 4.96
C ASN A 99 -6.16 2.75 4.20
N VAL A 100 -5.04 3.37 4.57
CA VAL A 100 -3.74 3.15 3.91
C VAL A 100 -2.74 2.52 4.84
N CYS A 101 -2.08 1.47 4.38
CA CYS A 101 -1.06 0.75 5.11
C CYS A 101 0.19 0.56 4.24
N ALA A 102 1.35 0.60 4.88
CA ALA A 102 2.64 0.36 4.24
C ALA A 102 3.35 -0.84 4.87
N PHE A 103 3.91 -1.67 3.99
CA PHE A 103 4.56 -2.92 4.30
C PHE A 103 5.96 -2.97 3.68
N ARG A 104 6.82 -3.75 4.30
CA ARG A 104 8.10 -4.20 3.73
C ARG A 104 7.97 -5.66 3.35
N THR A 105 8.27 -5.99 2.10
CA THR A 105 8.19 -7.36 1.58
C THR A 105 9.26 -7.60 0.52
N PHE A 106 9.29 -8.82 0.00
CA PHE A 106 10.18 -9.24 -1.08
C PHE A 106 9.36 -9.76 -2.25
N ILE A 107 9.81 -9.49 -3.47
CA ILE A 107 9.13 -9.89 -4.71
C ILE A 107 10.06 -10.64 -5.66
N GLY A 108 9.47 -11.48 -6.50
CA GLY A 108 10.16 -12.24 -7.53
C GLY A 108 11.15 -13.28 -7.00
N ASN A 109 11.74 -14.03 -7.93
CA ASN A 109 12.71 -15.08 -7.61
C ASN A 109 14.03 -14.55 -7.03
N GLU A 110 14.34 -13.28 -7.34
CA GLU A 110 15.55 -12.60 -6.90
C GLU A 110 15.42 -12.01 -5.48
N ASN A 111 14.26 -12.18 -4.83
CA ASN A 111 13.95 -11.65 -3.50
C ASN A 111 14.26 -10.15 -3.41
N ILE A 112 13.73 -9.38 -4.35
CA ILE A 112 13.95 -7.93 -4.38
C ILE A 112 13.16 -7.32 -3.24
N GLU A 113 13.86 -6.63 -2.35
CA GLU A 113 13.24 -5.92 -1.26
C GLU A 113 12.46 -4.70 -1.76
N ILE A 114 11.20 -4.60 -1.37
CA ILE A 114 10.34 -3.48 -1.73
C ILE A 114 9.60 -2.94 -0.50
N TYR A 115 9.27 -1.65 -0.58
CA TYR A 115 8.21 -1.08 0.23
C TYR A 115 6.92 -1.02 -0.59
N LEU A 116 5.85 -1.52 -0.01
CA LEU A 116 4.53 -1.53 -0.62
C LEU A 116 3.59 -0.71 0.25
N LYS A 117 3.10 0.42 -0.25
CA LYS A 117 2.02 1.19 0.39
C LYS A 117 0.76 1.04 -0.43
N TYR A 118 -0.36 0.65 0.17
CA TYR A 118 -1.65 0.57 -0.51
C TYR A 118 -2.85 0.93 0.35
N GLY A 119 -3.96 1.24 -0.32
CA GLY A 119 -5.23 1.66 0.27
C GLY A 119 -6.37 0.63 0.13
N LEU A 120 -7.36 0.71 1.01
CA LEU A 120 -8.69 0.11 0.86
C LEU A 120 -9.73 1.23 0.94
N GLU A 121 -10.51 1.44 -0.12
CA GLU A 121 -11.63 2.39 -0.14
C GLU A 121 -12.90 1.78 0.50
N VAL A 122 -13.82 2.66 0.92
CA VAL A 122 -15.12 2.29 1.52
C VAL A 122 -16.07 1.64 0.50
N THR A 123 -15.99 2.04 -0.79
CA THR A 123 -16.83 1.50 -1.88
C THR A 123 -15.99 0.92 -3.02
N GLY A 124 -15.27 -0.16 -2.72
CA GLY A 124 -14.44 -0.89 -3.69
C GLY A 124 -13.02 -1.11 -3.19
N LEU A 125 -12.25 -1.98 -3.86
CA LEU A 125 -10.82 -2.15 -3.62
C LEU A 125 -10.07 -1.23 -4.59
N GLN A 126 -9.67 -0.04 -4.14
CA GLN A 126 -8.63 0.71 -4.85
C GLN A 126 -7.30 0.54 -4.11
N ILE A 127 -6.54 -0.51 -4.47
CA ILE A 127 -5.17 -0.70 -3.98
C ILE A 127 -4.29 0.32 -4.70
N LEU A 128 -4.27 1.56 -4.19
CA LEU A 128 -3.34 2.59 -4.67
C LEU A 128 -1.93 2.20 -4.24
N ILE A 129 -1.23 1.39 -5.05
CA ILE A 129 0.17 1.11 -4.80
C ILE A 129 0.93 2.45 -4.89
N PHE A 130 1.68 2.75 -3.84
CA PHE A 130 2.54 3.91 -3.73
C PHE A 130 3.95 3.44 -3.43
N SER A 131 4.89 3.85 -4.28
CA SER A 131 6.32 3.83 -4.03
C SER A 131 6.91 2.46 -3.80
N ASN A 132 7.44 1.85 -4.86
CA ASN A 132 8.56 0.94 -4.68
C ASN A 132 9.81 1.80 -4.42
N HIS A 133 10.42 1.64 -3.25
CA HIS A 133 11.77 2.11 -3.01
C HIS A 133 12.59 0.92 -2.56
N THR A 134 13.71 0.68 -3.21
CA THR A 134 14.80 -0.03 -2.56
C THR A 134 15.27 0.89 -1.42
N PRO A 135 15.27 0.46 -0.14
CA PRO A 135 15.71 1.33 0.94
C PRO A 135 17.15 1.79 0.74
N ASP A 136 17.37 3.10 0.62
CA ASP A 136 18.69 3.68 0.89
C ASP A 136 19.05 3.57 2.39
N PHE A 137 18.04 3.35 3.25
CA PHE A 137 18.18 3.23 4.70
C PHE A 137 17.26 2.13 5.26
N PRO A 138 17.75 1.27 6.17
CA PRO A 138 16.92 0.24 6.79
C PRO A 138 15.80 0.87 7.61
N MET A 139 14.56 0.47 7.33
CA MET A 139 13.37 0.95 8.03
C MET A 139 12.91 -0.03 9.11
N ASN A 140 12.67 0.46 10.32
CA ASN A 140 12.27 -0.36 11.47
C ASN A 140 10.85 -0.92 11.32
N GLN A 141 10.72 -2.24 11.20
CA GLN A 141 9.44 -2.96 11.22
C GLN A 141 8.90 -3.03 12.67
N PRO A 142 7.87 -2.26 13.03
CA PRO A 142 7.47 -2.04 14.43
C PRO A 142 7.09 -3.32 15.18
N PHE A 143 6.56 -4.32 14.46
CA PHE A 143 6.08 -5.57 15.03
C PHE A 143 7.13 -6.69 14.94
N LYS A 144 8.32 -6.40 14.41
CA LYS A 144 9.47 -7.28 14.55
C LYS A 144 10.21 -6.88 15.83
N ASN A 145 10.29 -7.83 16.76
CA ASN A 145 11.12 -7.75 17.95
C ASN A 145 12.57 -7.97 17.58
#